data_AF-A0A7C3GAJ3-F1
#
_entry.id   AF-A0A7C3GAJ3-F1
#
_cell.length_a   1.000
_cell.length_b   1.000
_cell.length_c   1.000
_cell.angle_alpha   90.00
_cell.angle_beta   90.00
_cell.angle_gamma   90.00
#
_symmetry.space_group_name_H-M   'P 1'
#
loop_
_entity.id
_entity.type
_entity.pdbx_description
1 polymer ?
#
loop_
_entity_poly.entity_id
_entity_poly.type
_entity_poly.pdbx_seq_one_letter_code
_entity_poly.pdbx_strand_id
1 'polypeptide(L)'
;MLEVDTMFGNSWIQATWLAERLTGLSAENTPPPHSPSSAEKRLKRWQNNKAFPQPDLWQSFLKDNAISEELLQYLLTEPPALLAERLPDTPKWVQRFESAYRHSTTPTERPIPHKFTPFIAPLLHMARDTMQAWASIQQCTMLDSASMIDQLSQSLGRELIRLVNPTLVLELHAAQLQNRLDGNKSADTEQIFCNQLATPHFIRKIIREYPLLARILDAYVQDWLHARELFFQRLAADWEAMIAPLPAIKQSGRIIALDDQVSDPHCDGERVIIVSLASGEKVVYKPKTIAVDVHFQTLLGWINAAGFQPALRQITVLNRP
;
A
#
# COMPACT_ATOMS: atom_id res chain seq x y z
N MET A 1 -16.67 29.06 -17.27
CA MET A 1 -15.48 28.33 -16.79
C MET A 1 -15.91 26.88 -16.69
N LEU A 2 -15.60 26.07 -17.71
CA LEU A 2 -15.98 24.66 -17.75
C LEU A 2 -15.32 23.99 -16.54
N GLU A 3 -16.10 23.37 -15.65
CA GLU A 3 -15.55 22.48 -14.64
C GLU A 3 -14.66 21.47 -15.35
N VAL A 4 -13.36 21.52 -15.08
CA VAL A 4 -12.47 20.43 -15.45
C VAL A 4 -13.05 19.22 -14.72
N ASP A 5 -13.62 18.27 -15.45
CA ASP A 5 -14.22 17.07 -14.86
C ASP A 5 -13.09 16.26 -14.19
N THR A 6 -12.81 16.57 -12.93
CA THR A 6 -11.77 15.95 -12.09
C THR A 6 -12.25 14.59 -11.61
N MET A 7 -11.34 13.64 -11.48
CA MET A 7 -11.67 12.25 -11.19
C MET A 7 -12.52 12.14 -9.91
N PHE A 8 -12.19 12.94 -8.90
CA PHE A 8 -12.85 12.92 -7.61
C PHE A 8 -13.98 13.95 -7.47
N GLY A 9 -13.93 15.11 -8.14
CA GLY A 9 -14.76 16.25 -7.72
C GLY A 9 -14.53 16.55 -6.23
N ASN A 10 -15.59 16.68 -5.43
CA ASN A 10 -15.51 16.82 -3.97
C ASN A 10 -15.60 15.47 -3.22
N SER A 11 -15.69 14.33 -3.91
CA SER A 11 -15.85 13.03 -3.23
C SER A 11 -14.63 12.62 -2.39
N TRP A 12 -13.43 13.10 -2.73
CA TRP A 12 -12.20 12.78 -1.98
C TRP A 12 -12.28 13.16 -0.50
N ILE A 13 -13.11 14.14 -0.15
CA ILE A 13 -13.34 14.59 1.23
C ILE A 13 -13.84 13.45 2.13
N GLN A 14 -14.59 12.51 1.57
CA GLN A 14 -15.09 11.36 2.33
C GLN A 14 -13.96 10.40 2.73
N ALA A 15 -12.81 10.44 2.05
CA ALA A 15 -11.62 9.65 2.34
C ALA A 15 -10.63 10.36 3.30
N THR A 16 -11.06 11.43 3.98
CA THR A 16 -10.25 12.11 4.99
C THR A 16 -10.17 11.30 6.28
N TRP A 17 -8.96 11.24 6.85
CA TRP A 17 -8.71 10.62 8.15
C TRP A 17 -9.24 11.49 9.29
N LEU A 18 -9.44 10.89 10.45
CA LEU A 18 -9.86 11.61 11.65
C LEU A 18 -8.93 12.80 11.97
N ALA A 19 -7.61 12.60 11.90
CA ALA A 19 -6.63 13.66 12.13
C ALA A 19 -6.80 14.85 11.16
N GLU A 20 -7.08 14.60 9.88
CA GLU A 20 -7.33 15.66 8.90
C GLU A 20 -8.64 16.39 9.22
N ARG A 21 -9.68 15.65 9.59
CA ARG A 21 -10.96 16.22 10.02
C ARG A 21 -10.85 17.00 11.33
N LEU A 22 -9.80 16.83 12.13
CA LEU A 22 -9.60 17.63 13.34
C LEU A 22 -8.94 18.98 13.07
N THR A 23 -8.43 19.22 11.85
CA THR A 23 -7.72 20.46 11.50
C THR A 23 -8.58 21.70 11.76
N GLY A 24 -8.13 22.59 12.64
CA GLY A 24 -8.84 23.82 12.99
C GLY A 24 -10.00 23.64 13.98
N LEU A 25 -10.16 22.46 14.58
CA LEU A 25 -11.12 22.19 15.65
C LEU A 25 -10.42 21.78 16.94
N SER A 26 -11.05 22.08 18.07
CA SER A 26 -10.60 21.64 19.39
C SER A 26 -11.79 21.42 20.31
N ALA A 27 -11.57 20.72 21.42
CA ALA A 27 -12.59 20.56 22.46
C ALA A 27 -13.10 21.93 22.99
N GLU A 28 -12.26 22.96 22.98
CA GLU A 28 -12.59 24.32 23.43
C GLU A 28 -13.40 25.12 22.40
N ASN A 29 -13.31 24.78 21.12
CA ASN A 29 -13.99 25.47 20.01
C ASN A 29 -14.80 24.47 19.15
N THR A 30 -15.64 23.68 19.81
CA THR A 30 -16.48 22.67 19.14
C THR A 30 -17.80 23.30 18.69
N PRO A 31 -18.12 23.31 17.38
CA PRO A 31 -19.44 23.71 16.91
C PRO A 31 -20.50 22.68 17.31
N PRO A 32 -21.78 23.08 17.44
CA PRO A 32 -22.86 22.13 17.72
C PRO A 32 -23.05 21.14 16.57
N PRO A 33 -23.47 19.89 16.83
CA PRO A 33 -23.72 18.92 15.77
C PRO A 33 -24.87 19.36 14.87
N HIS A 34 -24.72 19.16 13.55
CA HIS A 34 -25.73 19.57 12.56
C HIS A 34 -27.06 18.83 12.70
N SER A 35 -27.03 17.62 13.25
CA SER A 35 -28.22 16.83 13.56
C SER A 35 -28.02 16.10 14.89
N PRO A 36 -28.45 16.67 16.03
CA PRO A 36 -28.20 16.10 17.36
C PRO A 36 -28.69 14.65 17.50
N SER A 37 -29.89 14.36 17.00
CA SER A 37 -30.46 13.01 17.04
C SER A 37 -29.69 12.00 16.18
N SER A 38 -29.14 12.42 15.04
CA SER A 38 -28.30 11.58 14.20
C SER A 38 -26.91 11.41 14.81
N ALA A 39 -26.36 12.46 15.43
CA ALA A 39 -25.07 12.45 16.08
C ALA A 39 -25.06 11.44 17.24
N GLU A 40 -26.08 11.47 18.10
CA GLU A 40 -26.22 10.52 19.20
C GLU A 40 -26.32 9.07 18.71
N LYS A 41 -27.10 8.81 17.65
CA LYS A 41 -27.21 7.48 17.04
C LYS A 41 -25.86 6.99 16.47
N ARG A 42 -25.13 7.86 15.77
CA ARG A 42 -23.82 7.53 15.19
C ARG A 42 -22.76 7.31 16.28
N LEU A 43 -22.77 8.12 17.33
CA LEU A 43 -21.88 7.97 18.48
C LEU A 43 -22.12 6.64 19.20
N LYS A 44 -23.38 6.29 19.49
CA LYS A 44 -23.72 4.98 20.07
C LYS A 44 -23.27 3.81 19.20
N ARG A 45 -23.36 3.94 17.86
CA ARG A 45 -22.83 2.92 16.94
C ARG A 45 -21.31 2.78 17.03
N TRP A 46 -20.59 3.89 17.23
CA TRP A 46 -19.15 3.88 17.45
C TRP A 46 -18.80 3.23 18.79
N GLN A 47 -19.44 3.63 19.88
CA GLN A 47 -19.22 3.06 21.22
C GLN A 47 -19.51 1.55 21.26
N ASN A 48 -20.52 1.07 20.52
CA ASN A 48 -20.87 -0.35 20.43
C ASN A 48 -20.09 -1.12 19.35
N ASN A 49 -19.07 -0.52 18.73
CA ASN A 49 -18.23 -1.19 17.75
C ASN A 49 -17.39 -2.28 18.45
N LYS A 50 -17.20 -3.42 17.80
CA LYS A 50 -16.32 -4.50 18.28
C LYS A 50 -14.87 -4.07 18.51
N ALA A 51 -14.45 -2.93 17.95
CA ALA A 51 -13.17 -2.29 18.24
C ALA A 51 -13.04 -1.76 19.68
N PHE A 52 -14.16 -1.55 20.39
CA PHE A 52 -14.20 -1.12 21.79
C PHE A 52 -14.83 -2.19 22.69
N PRO A 53 -14.21 -3.38 22.83
CA PRO A 53 -14.76 -4.46 23.66
C PRO A 53 -14.78 -4.11 25.16
N GLN A 54 -14.01 -3.12 25.58
CA GLN A 54 -13.92 -2.65 26.96
C GLN A 54 -14.14 -1.13 27.02
N PRO A 55 -14.89 -0.61 28.01
CA PRO A 55 -15.16 0.82 28.14
C PRO A 55 -13.90 1.70 28.21
N ASP A 56 -12.82 1.20 28.81
CA ASP A 56 -11.56 1.95 28.93
C ASP A 56 -10.90 2.26 27.58
N LEU A 57 -11.11 1.40 26.57
CA LEU A 57 -10.59 1.62 25.22
C LEU A 57 -11.27 2.79 24.51
N TRP A 58 -12.54 3.05 24.82
CA TRP A 58 -13.24 4.23 24.32
C TRP A 58 -12.62 5.51 24.88
N GLN A 59 -12.36 5.53 26.19
CA GLN A 59 -11.73 6.68 26.85
C GLN A 59 -10.29 6.90 26.36
N SER A 60 -9.52 5.83 26.19
CA SER A 60 -8.18 5.89 25.58
C SER A 60 -8.24 6.43 24.15
N PHE A 61 -9.19 5.99 23.32
CA PHE A 61 -9.35 6.51 21.97
C PHE A 61 -9.62 8.02 21.94
N LEU A 62 -10.55 8.51 22.78
CA LEU A 62 -10.84 9.94 22.88
C LEU A 62 -9.58 10.73 23.31
N LYS A 63 -8.87 10.22 24.32
CA LYS A 63 -7.65 10.83 24.86
C LYS A 63 -6.50 10.85 23.85
N ASP A 64 -6.21 9.72 23.21
CA ASP A 64 -5.10 9.56 22.26
C ASP A 64 -5.28 10.43 21.01
N ASN A 65 -6.53 10.72 20.65
CA ASN A 65 -6.86 11.61 19.53
C ASN A 65 -7.16 13.06 19.96
N ALA A 66 -7.07 13.38 21.27
CA ALA A 66 -7.40 14.68 21.84
C ALA A 66 -8.80 15.21 21.43
N ILE A 67 -9.82 14.34 21.44
CA ILE A 67 -11.20 14.67 21.08
C ILE A 67 -12.16 14.50 22.25
N SER A 68 -13.19 15.34 22.32
CA SER A 68 -14.34 15.14 23.22
C SER A 68 -15.48 14.40 22.51
N GLU A 69 -16.47 13.90 23.26
CA GLU A 69 -17.66 13.28 22.64
C GLU A 69 -18.48 14.28 21.84
N GLU A 70 -18.56 15.54 22.30
CA GLU A 70 -19.24 16.64 21.60
C GLU A 70 -18.56 16.93 20.27
N LEU A 71 -17.22 16.98 20.25
CA LEU A 71 -16.46 17.20 19.03
C LEU A 71 -16.66 16.03 18.06
N LEU A 72 -16.64 14.79 18.56
CA LEU A 72 -16.90 13.63 17.74
C LEU A 72 -18.33 13.63 17.17
N GLN A 73 -19.33 14.04 17.95
CA GLN A 73 -20.71 14.20 17.48
C GLN A 73 -20.83 15.21 16.33
N TYR A 74 -20.12 16.34 16.42
CA TYR A 74 -20.00 17.28 15.31
C TYR A 74 -19.40 16.60 14.07
N LEU A 75 -18.21 15.99 14.21
CA LEU A 75 -17.51 15.32 13.10
C LEU A 75 -18.32 14.20 12.43
N LEU A 76 -19.09 13.45 13.23
CA LEU A 76 -19.96 12.38 12.73
C LEU A 76 -21.17 12.90 11.94
N THR A 77 -21.48 14.20 12.03
CA THR A 77 -22.63 14.82 11.34
C THR A 77 -22.25 15.98 10.44
N GLU A 78 -20.97 16.33 10.33
CA GLU A 78 -20.45 17.37 9.44
C GLU A 78 -20.80 17.03 7.97
N PRO A 79 -21.57 17.87 7.27
CA PRO A 79 -21.89 17.69 5.86
C PRO A 79 -20.62 17.74 5.01
N PRO A 80 -20.50 16.91 3.95
CA PRO A 80 -19.34 16.94 3.05
C PRO A 80 -19.03 18.32 2.45
N ALA A 81 -20.06 19.15 2.21
CA ALA A 81 -19.88 20.52 1.69
C ALA A 81 -19.16 21.43 2.70
N LEU A 82 -19.52 21.38 3.99
CA LEU A 82 -18.85 22.19 5.01
C LEU A 82 -17.45 21.66 5.31
N LEU A 83 -17.26 20.33 5.26
CA LEU A 83 -15.93 19.76 5.35
C LEU A 83 -15.04 20.18 4.16
N ALA A 84 -15.60 20.37 2.96
CA ALA A 84 -14.89 20.91 1.79
C ALA A 84 -14.40 22.34 2.03
N GLU A 85 -15.23 23.18 2.62
CA GLU A 85 -14.87 24.56 2.94
C GLU A 85 -13.75 24.63 3.98
N ARG A 86 -13.74 23.70 4.95
CA ARG A 86 -12.73 23.63 6.00
C ARG A 86 -11.42 22.98 5.55
N LEU A 87 -11.47 22.12 4.54
CA LEU A 87 -10.31 21.48 3.91
C LEU A 87 -10.22 21.90 2.44
N PRO A 88 -9.85 23.16 2.13
CA PRO A 88 -9.90 23.68 0.77
C PRO A 88 -8.81 23.08 -0.15
N ASP A 89 -7.71 22.60 0.44
CA ASP A 89 -6.57 22.12 -0.32
C ASP A 89 -6.73 20.66 -0.74
N THR A 90 -6.70 20.42 -2.04
CA THR A 90 -6.68 19.06 -2.60
C THR A 90 -5.42 18.31 -2.16
N PRO A 91 -5.54 17.19 -1.42
CA PRO A 91 -4.39 16.46 -0.90
C PRO A 91 -3.46 15.92 -2.00
N LYS A 92 -2.17 15.76 -1.68
CA LYS A 92 -1.16 15.23 -2.62
C LYS A 92 -1.52 13.85 -3.19
N TRP A 93 -2.17 13.00 -2.39
CA TRP A 93 -2.61 11.66 -2.83
C TRP A 93 -3.65 11.75 -3.95
N VAL A 94 -4.57 12.72 -3.89
CA VAL A 94 -5.56 12.97 -4.95
C VAL A 94 -4.85 13.37 -6.24
N GLN A 95 -3.94 14.34 -6.16
CA GLN A 95 -3.20 14.84 -7.31
C GLN A 95 -2.37 13.74 -7.99
N ARG A 96 -1.66 12.91 -7.22
CA ARG A 96 -0.91 11.75 -7.72
C ARG A 96 -1.81 10.73 -8.38
N PHE A 97 -2.91 10.37 -7.73
CA PHE A 97 -3.86 9.39 -8.26
C PHE A 97 -4.46 9.90 -9.57
N GLU A 98 -4.95 11.14 -9.62
CA GLU A 98 -5.46 11.73 -10.87
C GLU A 98 -4.42 11.77 -11.98
N SER A 99 -3.15 12.09 -11.65
CA SER A 99 -2.07 12.09 -12.63
C SER A 99 -1.81 10.70 -13.21
N ALA A 100 -1.86 9.65 -12.38
CA ALA A 100 -1.69 8.27 -12.84
C ALA A 100 -2.81 7.87 -13.82
N TYR A 101 -4.06 8.25 -13.55
CA TYR A 101 -5.22 7.89 -14.37
C TYR A 101 -5.50 8.84 -15.55
N ARG A 102 -4.76 9.94 -15.68
CA ARG A 102 -4.90 10.89 -16.81
C ARG A 102 -4.23 10.39 -18.09
N HIS A 103 -3.17 9.59 -17.96
CA HIS A 103 -2.36 9.14 -19.10
C HIS A 103 -2.83 7.77 -19.59
N SER A 104 -2.89 7.61 -20.91
CA SER A 104 -3.09 6.30 -21.51
C SER A 104 -1.89 5.41 -21.21
N THR A 105 -2.12 4.29 -20.53
CA THR A 105 -1.07 3.31 -20.27
C THR A 105 -0.75 2.54 -21.54
N THR A 106 0.53 2.38 -21.86
CA THR A 106 0.96 1.37 -22.82
C THR A 106 0.74 -0.03 -22.22
N PRO A 107 0.26 -1.01 -23.01
CA PRO A 107 0.15 -2.38 -22.55
C PRO A 107 1.50 -2.90 -22.05
N THR A 108 1.52 -3.47 -20.84
CA THR A 108 2.69 -4.18 -20.33
C THR A 108 2.89 -5.49 -21.09
N GLU A 109 4.15 -5.83 -21.40
CA GLU A 109 4.52 -7.11 -22.03
C GLU A 109 4.12 -8.32 -21.16
N ARG A 110 4.06 -8.12 -19.84
CA ARG A 110 3.65 -9.11 -18.86
C ARG A 110 2.52 -8.54 -18.00
N PRO A 111 1.26 -8.67 -18.42
CA PRO A 111 0.12 -8.23 -17.62
C PRO A 111 -0.05 -9.09 -16.36
N ILE A 112 -0.66 -8.51 -15.32
CA ILE A 112 -1.11 -9.29 -14.16
C ILE A 112 -2.27 -10.18 -14.63
N PRO A 113 -2.23 -11.52 -14.41
CA PRO A 113 -3.25 -12.44 -14.89
C PRO A 113 -4.52 -12.38 -14.00
N HIS A 114 -5.24 -11.27 -14.06
CA HIS A 114 -6.48 -11.06 -13.31
C HIS A 114 -7.49 -10.20 -14.10
N LYS A 115 -8.78 -10.47 -13.94
CA LYS A 115 -9.85 -9.75 -14.67
C LYS A 115 -9.96 -8.26 -14.33
N PHE A 116 -9.48 -7.88 -13.15
CA PHE A 116 -9.47 -6.49 -12.68
C PHE A 116 -8.16 -5.73 -12.94
N THR A 117 -7.20 -6.35 -13.64
CA THR A 117 -5.95 -5.69 -14.03
C THR A 117 -6.15 -4.34 -14.73
N PRO A 118 -7.14 -4.13 -15.61
CA PRO A 118 -7.37 -2.83 -16.23
C PRO A 118 -7.56 -1.68 -15.23
N PHE A 119 -8.17 -1.95 -14.06
CA PHE A 119 -8.42 -0.94 -13.05
C PHE A 119 -7.15 -0.45 -12.35
N ILE A 120 -6.15 -1.33 -12.17
CA ILE A 120 -4.89 -1.01 -11.47
C ILE A 120 -3.73 -0.68 -12.42
N ALA A 121 -3.91 -0.91 -13.73
CA ALA A 121 -2.86 -0.70 -14.73
C ALA A 121 -2.23 0.71 -14.70
N PRO A 122 -2.99 1.80 -14.51
CA PRO A 122 -2.41 3.15 -14.40
C PRO A 122 -1.44 3.31 -13.22
N LEU A 123 -1.77 2.72 -12.07
CA LEU A 123 -0.89 2.74 -10.89
C LEU A 123 0.36 1.90 -11.11
N LEU A 124 0.24 0.74 -11.78
CA LEU A 124 1.38 -0.10 -12.13
C LEU A 124 2.33 0.60 -13.12
N HIS A 125 1.78 1.30 -14.10
CA HIS A 125 2.57 2.07 -15.05
C HIS A 125 3.35 3.19 -14.35
N MET A 126 2.68 3.98 -13.50
CA MET A 126 3.34 5.02 -12.69
C MET A 126 4.45 4.46 -11.80
N ALA A 127 4.20 3.33 -11.12
CA ALA A 127 5.22 2.67 -10.31
C ALA A 127 6.40 2.17 -11.16
N ARG A 128 6.14 1.67 -12.37
CA ARG A 128 7.17 1.23 -13.31
C ARG A 128 8.07 2.38 -13.74
N ASP A 129 7.48 3.50 -14.14
CA ASP A 129 8.23 4.70 -14.56
C ASP A 129 9.11 5.23 -13.41
N THR A 130 8.56 5.20 -12.19
CA THR A 130 9.29 5.59 -10.98
C THR A 130 10.50 4.67 -10.74
N MET A 131 10.31 3.34 -10.85
CA MET A 131 11.41 2.38 -10.72
C MET A 131 12.47 2.51 -11.83
N GLN A 132 12.06 2.80 -13.06
CA GLN A 132 12.98 3.02 -14.19
C GLN A 132 13.85 4.26 -13.96
N ALA A 133 13.27 5.34 -13.43
CA ALA A 133 14.01 6.55 -13.09
C ALA A 133 15.09 6.25 -12.02
N TRP A 134 14.75 5.50 -10.96
CA TRP A 134 15.71 5.12 -9.93
C TRP A 134 16.84 4.25 -10.45
N ALA A 135 16.51 3.22 -11.25
CA ALA A 135 17.49 2.31 -11.82
C ALA A 135 18.51 3.05 -12.71
N SER A 136 18.05 4.07 -13.42
CA SER A 136 18.90 4.92 -14.27
C SER A 136 19.86 5.79 -13.44
N ILE A 137 19.43 6.29 -12.29
CA ILE A 137 20.25 7.14 -11.40
C ILE A 137 21.33 6.32 -10.68
N GLN A 138 20.98 5.14 -10.16
CA GLN A 138 21.88 4.37 -9.29
C GLN A 138 22.93 3.54 -10.04
N GLN A 139 22.90 3.48 -11.37
CA GLN A 139 23.83 2.68 -12.20
C GLN A 139 24.03 1.25 -11.67
N CYS A 140 22.94 0.60 -11.22
CA CYS A 140 22.99 -0.74 -10.64
C CYS A 140 23.43 -1.79 -11.68
N THR A 141 24.75 -2.01 -11.80
CA THR A 141 25.33 -3.04 -12.69
C THR A 141 25.13 -4.47 -12.16
N MET A 142 24.65 -4.60 -10.93
CA MET A 142 24.47 -5.85 -10.19
C MET A 142 23.20 -6.61 -10.61
N LEU A 143 22.30 -5.94 -11.34
CA LEU A 143 20.96 -6.39 -11.68
C LEU A 143 20.64 -6.08 -13.14
N ASP A 144 19.90 -6.97 -13.80
CA ASP A 144 19.16 -6.58 -15.00
C ASP A 144 17.93 -5.77 -14.59
N SER A 145 18.01 -4.45 -14.77
CA SER A 145 16.95 -3.51 -14.38
C SER A 145 15.59 -3.85 -15.01
N ALA A 146 15.55 -4.35 -16.26
CA ALA A 146 14.30 -4.64 -16.93
C ALA A 146 13.58 -5.85 -16.30
N SER A 147 14.30 -6.96 -16.14
CA SER A 147 13.77 -8.18 -15.51
C SER A 147 13.33 -7.93 -14.06
N MET A 148 14.12 -7.15 -13.31
CA MET A 148 13.80 -6.76 -11.94
C MET A 148 12.52 -5.93 -11.84
N ILE A 149 12.39 -4.91 -12.69
CA ILE A 149 11.21 -4.04 -12.72
C ILE A 149 9.96 -4.86 -13.05
N ASP A 150 10.06 -5.82 -13.97
CA ASP A 150 8.94 -6.72 -14.28
C ASP A 150 8.57 -7.60 -13.08
N GLN A 151 9.55 -8.20 -12.41
CA GLN A 151 9.31 -9.04 -11.23
C GLN A 151 8.64 -8.24 -10.08
N LEU A 152 9.14 -7.04 -9.81
CA LEU A 152 8.59 -6.18 -8.78
C LEU A 152 7.19 -5.65 -9.16
N SER A 153 6.98 -5.30 -10.43
CA SER A 153 5.66 -4.88 -10.95
C SER A 153 4.63 -6.01 -10.80
N GLN A 154 5.05 -7.26 -11.04
CA GLN A 154 4.20 -8.43 -10.81
C GLN A 154 3.83 -8.60 -9.32
N SER A 155 4.79 -8.37 -8.42
CA SER A 155 4.55 -8.40 -6.98
C SER A 155 3.57 -7.31 -6.53
N LEU A 156 3.81 -6.06 -6.94
CA LEU A 156 2.90 -4.94 -6.66
C LEU A 156 1.50 -5.19 -7.22
N GLY A 157 1.40 -5.68 -8.45
CA GLY A 157 0.13 -5.96 -9.11
C GLY A 157 -0.72 -6.97 -8.34
N ARG A 158 -0.13 -8.06 -7.83
CA ARG A 158 -0.86 -9.03 -6.98
C ARG A 158 -1.44 -8.37 -5.72
N GLU A 159 -0.68 -7.50 -5.09
CA GLU A 159 -1.10 -6.79 -3.88
C GLU A 159 -2.21 -5.77 -4.17
N LEU A 160 -2.10 -5.00 -5.26
CA LEU A 160 -3.15 -4.08 -5.69
C LEU A 160 -4.43 -4.83 -6.05
N ILE A 161 -4.33 -5.97 -6.73
CA ILE A 161 -5.49 -6.85 -6.98
C ILE A 161 -6.13 -7.27 -5.66
N ARG A 162 -5.35 -7.70 -4.66
CA ARG A 162 -5.89 -8.08 -3.33
C ARG A 162 -6.68 -6.92 -2.69
N LEU A 163 -6.20 -5.69 -2.82
CA LEU A 163 -6.85 -4.50 -2.25
C LEU A 163 -8.15 -4.13 -2.98
N VAL A 164 -8.18 -4.21 -4.31
CA VAL A 164 -9.38 -3.81 -5.09
C VAL A 164 -10.43 -4.91 -5.19
N ASN A 165 -10.04 -6.17 -5.03
CA ASN A 165 -10.90 -7.32 -5.31
C ASN A 165 -12.23 -7.29 -4.53
N PRO A 166 -12.27 -7.04 -3.19
CA PRO A 166 -13.54 -7.02 -2.46
C PRO A 166 -14.53 -5.99 -2.99
N THR A 167 -14.06 -4.78 -3.31
CA THR A 167 -14.90 -3.70 -3.86
C THR A 167 -15.35 -4.02 -5.28
N LEU A 168 -14.45 -4.48 -6.15
CA LEU A 168 -14.80 -4.75 -7.54
C LEU A 168 -15.68 -5.99 -7.71
N VAL A 169 -15.56 -6.99 -6.84
CA VAL A 169 -16.51 -8.12 -6.78
C VAL A 169 -17.90 -7.64 -6.34
N LEU A 170 -17.97 -6.76 -5.34
CA LEU A 170 -19.25 -6.17 -4.89
C LEU A 170 -19.93 -5.41 -6.04
N GLU A 171 -19.19 -4.55 -6.74
CA GLU A 171 -19.69 -3.81 -7.90
C GLU A 171 -20.12 -4.72 -9.05
N LEU A 172 -19.36 -5.79 -9.32
CA LEU A 172 -19.74 -6.80 -10.30
C LEU A 172 -21.05 -7.50 -9.92
N HIS A 173 -21.21 -7.89 -8.65
CA HIS A 173 -22.45 -8.50 -8.17
C HIS A 173 -23.63 -7.53 -8.25
N ALA A 174 -23.42 -6.26 -7.91
CA ALA A 174 -24.45 -5.23 -8.04
C ALA A 174 -24.88 -5.04 -9.51
N ALA A 175 -23.92 -4.99 -10.44
CA ALA A 175 -24.19 -4.91 -11.87
C ALA A 175 -24.95 -6.14 -12.39
N GLN A 176 -24.58 -7.34 -11.94
CA GLN A 176 -25.31 -8.58 -12.27
C GLN A 176 -26.74 -8.58 -11.73
N LEU A 177 -26.96 -8.05 -10.53
CA LEU A 177 -28.30 -7.95 -9.94
C LEU A 177 -29.17 -6.96 -10.72
N GLN A 178 -28.63 -5.79 -11.06
CA GLN A 178 -29.32 -4.78 -11.88
C GLN A 178 -29.69 -5.36 -13.25
N ASN A 179 -28.75 -6.00 -13.95
CA ASN A 179 -29.00 -6.58 -15.26
C ASN A 179 -30.09 -7.67 -15.21
N ARG A 180 -30.13 -8.48 -14.13
CA ARG A 180 -31.20 -9.46 -13.90
C ARG A 180 -32.56 -8.80 -13.65
N LEU A 181 -32.60 -7.69 -12.90
CA LEU A 181 -33.83 -6.91 -12.68
C LEU A 181 -34.35 -6.28 -13.97
N ASP A 182 -33.44 -5.89 -14.86
CA ASP A 182 -33.77 -5.36 -16.20
C ASP A 182 -34.18 -6.46 -17.21
N GLY A 183 -34.29 -7.72 -16.76
CA GLY A 183 -34.71 -8.86 -17.58
C GLY A 183 -33.61 -9.48 -18.45
N ASN A 184 -32.39 -8.96 -18.38
CA ASN A 184 -31.24 -9.47 -19.14
C ASN A 184 -30.54 -10.60 -18.36
N LYS A 185 -30.56 -11.81 -18.92
CA LYS A 185 -29.82 -12.98 -18.39
C LYS A 185 -28.50 -13.23 -19.13
N SER A 186 -27.83 -12.18 -19.61
CA SER A 186 -26.60 -12.36 -20.39
C SER A 186 -25.45 -12.89 -19.51
N ALA A 187 -24.84 -13.99 -19.97
CA ALA A 187 -23.61 -14.54 -19.41
C ALA A 187 -22.41 -13.57 -19.56
N ASP A 188 -22.53 -12.53 -20.39
CA ASP A 188 -21.43 -11.62 -20.73
C ASP A 188 -21.31 -10.43 -19.76
N THR A 189 -22.15 -10.35 -18.71
CA THR A 189 -22.13 -9.22 -17.76
C THR A 189 -20.75 -9.03 -17.11
N GLU A 190 -20.06 -10.13 -16.80
CA GLU A 190 -18.70 -10.06 -16.26
C GLU A 190 -17.70 -9.49 -17.28
N GLN A 191 -17.75 -9.95 -18.53
CA GLN A 191 -16.87 -9.45 -19.59
C GLN A 191 -17.13 -7.96 -19.86
N ILE A 192 -18.40 -7.55 -19.92
CA ILE A 192 -18.80 -6.15 -20.11
C ILE A 192 -18.25 -5.29 -18.97
N PHE A 193 -18.44 -5.73 -17.72
CA PHE A 193 -17.91 -5.03 -16.54
C PHE A 193 -16.39 -4.89 -16.61
N CYS A 194 -15.67 -5.98 -16.93
CA CYS A 194 -14.21 -5.95 -17.01
C CYS A 194 -13.70 -5.06 -18.16
N ASN A 195 -14.40 -5.03 -19.30
CA ASN A 195 -14.09 -4.10 -20.39
C ASN A 195 -14.30 -2.64 -19.97
N GLN A 196 -15.34 -2.37 -19.17
CA GLN A 196 -15.61 -1.03 -18.65
C GLN A 196 -14.56 -0.55 -17.65
N LEU A 197 -13.89 -1.46 -16.91
CA LEU A 197 -12.79 -1.11 -16.00
C LEU A 197 -11.57 -0.48 -16.70
N ALA A 198 -11.48 -0.55 -18.02
CA ALA A 198 -10.46 0.15 -18.80
C ALA A 198 -10.88 1.58 -19.20
N THR A 199 -12.11 1.99 -18.92
CA THR A 199 -12.66 3.28 -19.38
C THR A 199 -12.56 4.36 -18.30
N PRO A 200 -12.11 5.59 -18.63
CA PRO A 200 -11.99 6.67 -17.64
C PRO A 200 -13.31 6.99 -16.92
N HIS A 201 -14.45 6.90 -17.63
CA HIS A 201 -15.76 7.18 -17.05
C HIS A 201 -16.15 6.17 -15.96
N PHE A 202 -15.94 4.87 -16.20
CA PHE A 202 -16.32 3.84 -15.24
C PHE A 202 -15.39 3.80 -14.03
N ILE A 203 -14.08 3.98 -14.24
CA ILE A 203 -13.12 4.11 -13.13
C ILE A 203 -13.51 5.30 -12.25
N ARG A 204 -13.82 6.46 -12.85
CA ARG A 204 -14.29 7.66 -12.12
C ARG A 204 -15.53 7.37 -11.29
N LYS A 205 -16.51 6.64 -11.84
CA LYS A 205 -17.71 6.21 -11.09
C LYS A 205 -17.33 5.43 -9.83
N ILE A 206 -16.48 4.41 -9.97
CA ILE A 206 -16.04 3.57 -8.84
C ILE A 206 -15.27 4.41 -7.81
N ILE A 207 -14.34 5.27 -8.26
CA ILE A 207 -13.52 6.08 -7.35
C ILE A 207 -14.32 7.15 -6.61
N ARG A 208 -15.35 7.73 -7.24
CA ARG A 208 -16.26 8.67 -6.56
C ARG A 208 -17.14 7.98 -5.51
N GLU A 209 -17.53 6.73 -5.75
CA GLU A 209 -18.27 5.93 -4.78
C GLU A 209 -17.37 5.43 -3.63
N TYR A 210 -16.13 5.07 -3.95
CA TYR A 210 -15.15 4.51 -3.01
C TYR A 210 -13.85 5.34 -2.96
N PRO A 211 -13.88 6.61 -2.54
CA PRO A 211 -12.70 7.46 -2.54
C PRO A 211 -11.62 6.97 -1.57
N LEU A 212 -12.01 6.27 -0.50
CA LEU A 212 -11.08 5.65 0.44
C LEU A 212 -10.27 4.52 -0.23
N LEU A 213 -10.85 3.79 -1.20
CA LEU A 213 -10.12 2.78 -1.95
C LEU A 213 -8.96 3.42 -2.73
N ALA A 214 -9.21 4.53 -3.44
CA ALA A 214 -8.14 5.26 -4.13
C ALA A 214 -7.04 5.73 -3.17
N ARG A 215 -7.43 6.27 -2.01
CA ARG A 215 -6.47 6.71 -0.99
C ARG A 215 -5.60 5.56 -0.47
N ILE A 216 -6.21 4.40 -0.18
CA ILE A 216 -5.50 3.20 0.26
C ILE A 216 -4.54 2.71 -0.83
N LEU A 217 -4.98 2.70 -2.09
CA LEU A 217 -4.13 2.30 -3.22
C LEU A 217 -2.94 3.24 -3.40
N ASP A 218 -3.15 4.57 -3.38
CA ASP A 218 -2.05 5.54 -3.46
C ASP A 218 -1.07 5.35 -2.30
N ALA A 219 -1.56 5.33 -1.06
CA ALA A 219 -0.72 5.12 0.13
C ALA A 219 0.10 3.82 0.00
N TYR A 220 -0.55 2.71 -0.36
CA TYR A 220 0.13 1.43 -0.54
C TYR A 220 1.21 1.48 -1.62
N VAL A 221 0.94 2.11 -2.77
CA VAL A 221 1.95 2.25 -3.84
C VAL A 221 3.12 3.12 -3.37
N GLN A 222 2.86 4.22 -2.65
CA GLN A 222 3.92 5.10 -2.15
C GLN A 222 4.80 4.40 -1.11
N ASP A 223 4.21 3.72 -0.12
CA ASP A 223 4.95 2.96 0.90
C ASP A 223 5.75 1.83 0.25
N TRP A 224 5.13 1.11 -0.70
CA TRP A 224 5.79 0.06 -1.46
C TRP A 224 6.99 0.59 -2.22
N LEU A 225 6.83 1.72 -2.93
CA LEU A 225 7.88 2.37 -3.71
C LEU A 225 9.02 2.81 -2.79
N HIS A 226 8.71 3.53 -1.73
CA HIS A 226 9.71 4.00 -0.77
C HIS A 226 10.53 2.85 -0.16
N ALA A 227 9.88 1.76 0.23
CA ALA A 227 10.56 0.59 0.78
C ALA A 227 11.50 -0.08 -0.24
N ARG A 228 11.16 -0.12 -1.53
CA ARG A 228 12.04 -0.68 -2.58
C ARG A 228 13.21 0.27 -2.87
N GLU A 229 12.95 1.57 -2.92
CA GLU A 229 14.02 2.56 -3.09
C GLU A 229 15.05 2.44 -1.97
N LEU A 230 14.60 2.39 -0.72
CA LEU A 230 15.46 2.24 0.45
C LEU A 230 16.23 0.91 0.43
N PHE A 231 15.56 -0.19 0.05
CA PHE A 231 16.23 -1.48 -0.14
C PHE A 231 17.35 -1.41 -1.17
N PHE A 232 17.11 -0.81 -2.34
CA PHE A 232 18.14 -0.69 -3.38
C PHE A 232 19.29 0.23 -2.97
N GLN A 233 19.00 1.33 -2.29
CA GLN A 233 20.03 2.22 -1.73
C GLN A 233 20.93 1.47 -0.74
N ARG A 234 20.33 0.73 0.21
CA ARG A 234 21.06 -0.09 1.20
C ARG A 234 21.88 -1.19 0.50
N LEU A 235 21.27 -1.91 -0.43
CA LEU A 235 21.92 -2.97 -1.20
C LEU A 235 23.14 -2.45 -1.97
N ALA A 236 23.03 -1.29 -2.63
CA ALA A 236 24.13 -0.68 -3.36
C ALA A 236 25.26 -0.23 -2.41
N ALA A 237 24.92 0.40 -1.29
CA ALA A 237 25.90 0.86 -0.30
C ALA A 237 26.66 -0.29 0.37
N ASP A 238 25.98 -1.41 0.64
CA ASP A 238 26.54 -2.55 1.35
C ASP A 238 27.08 -3.65 0.44
N TRP A 239 26.99 -3.50 -0.88
CA TRP A 239 27.31 -4.56 -1.83
C TRP A 239 28.72 -5.13 -1.63
N GLU A 240 29.75 -4.27 -1.59
CA GLU A 240 31.13 -4.72 -1.42
C GLU A 240 31.35 -5.49 -0.11
N ALA A 241 30.76 -4.99 0.98
CA ALA A 241 30.84 -5.63 2.30
C ALA A 241 30.07 -6.95 2.35
N MET A 242 28.96 -7.05 1.61
CA MET A 242 28.15 -8.25 1.49
C MET A 242 28.86 -9.36 0.70
N ILE A 243 29.57 -9.01 -0.38
CA ILE A 243 30.27 -10.00 -1.21
C ILE A 243 31.67 -10.37 -0.69
N ALA A 244 32.33 -9.50 0.09
CA ALA A 244 33.66 -9.74 0.63
C ALA A 244 33.82 -11.07 1.40
N PRO A 245 32.89 -11.47 2.29
CA PRO A 245 32.97 -12.75 3.00
C PRO A 245 32.52 -13.96 2.16
N LEU A 246 32.11 -13.77 0.90
CA LEU A 246 31.47 -14.79 0.07
C LEU A 246 32.21 -14.89 -1.29
N PRO A 247 33.34 -15.63 -1.35
CA PRO A 247 34.23 -15.68 -2.51
C PRO A 247 33.55 -16.13 -3.82
N ALA A 248 32.55 -17.02 -3.72
CA ALA A 248 31.77 -17.50 -4.87
C ALA A 248 30.89 -16.40 -5.50
N ILE A 249 30.41 -15.44 -4.69
CA ILE A 249 29.65 -14.28 -5.16
C ILE A 249 30.56 -13.30 -5.90
N LYS A 250 31.83 -13.15 -5.48
CA LYS A 250 32.76 -12.19 -6.10
C LYS A 250 33.05 -12.48 -7.59
N GLN A 251 32.91 -13.73 -8.04
CA GLN A 251 33.21 -14.15 -9.42
C GLN A 251 31.99 -14.15 -10.37
N SER A 252 30.76 -14.24 -9.84
CA SER A 252 29.53 -14.39 -10.65
C SER A 252 28.35 -13.54 -10.17
N GLY A 253 28.57 -12.69 -9.16
CA GLY A 253 27.57 -11.98 -8.35
C GLY A 253 26.71 -10.99 -9.12
N ARG A 254 25.76 -11.53 -9.88
CA ARG A 254 24.58 -10.81 -10.34
C ARG A 254 23.39 -11.33 -9.57
N ILE A 255 22.47 -10.44 -9.26
CA ILE A 255 21.18 -10.83 -8.71
C ILE A 255 20.31 -11.31 -9.86
N ILE A 256 19.72 -12.49 -9.69
CA ILE A 256 18.86 -13.14 -10.70
C ILE A 256 17.38 -13.13 -10.30
N ALA A 257 17.07 -12.93 -9.02
CA ALA A 257 15.69 -12.83 -8.54
C ALA A 257 15.59 -12.11 -7.19
N LEU A 258 14.47 -11.43 -6.98
CA LEU A 258 14.08 -10.82 -5.71
C LEU A 258 12.73 -11.39 -5.23
N ASP A 259 12.73 -12.12 -4.12
CA ASP A 259 11.48 -12.58 -3.51
C ASP A 259 11.10 -11.67 -2.33
N ASP A 260 10.09 -10.84 -2.57
CA ASP A 260 9.53 -9.86 -1.63
C ASP A 260 8.13 -10.27 -1.12
N GLN A 261 7.82 -11.58 -1.18
CA GLN A 261 6.54 -12.14 -0.71
C GLN A 261 6.72 -13.18 0.40
N VAL A 262 7.88 -13.15 1.06
CA VAL A 262 8.29 -14.13 2.08
C VAL A 262 7.86 -13.77 3.51
N SER A 263 7.38 -12.55 3.72
CA SER A 263 6.88 -12.08 5.00
C SER A 263 5.71 -11.13 4.81
N ASP A 264 4.86 -11.04 5.83
CA ASP A 264 3.89 -9.96 5.90
C ASP A 264 4.61 -8.61 5.89
N PRO A 265 4.02 -7.58 5.27
CA PRO A 265 4.55 -6.23 5.36
C PRO A 265 4.58 -5.78 6.83
N HIS A 266 5.68 -5.16 7.25
CA HIS A 266 5.69 -4.37 8.46
C HIS A 266 5.07 -2.98 8.16
N CYS A 267 4.83 -2.19 9.21
CA CYS A 267 4.38 -0.80 9.03
C CYS A 267 5.34 -0.09 8.07
N ASP A 268 4.79 0.71 7.15
CA ASP A 268 5.52 1.47 6.11
C ASP A 268 6.03 0.67 4.88
N GLY A 269 5.52 -0.55 4.67
CA GLY A 269 5.74 -1.30 3.41
C GLY A 269 7.06 -2.07 3.33
N GLU A 270 7.95 -1.88 4.31
CA GLU A 270 9.16 -2.66 4.50
C GLU A 270 8.84 -4.14 4.82
N ARG A 271 9.59 -5.05 4.23
CA ARG A 271 9.43 -6.50 4.39
C ARG A 271 10.76 -7.23 4.20
N VAL A 272 10.80 -8.49 4.63
CA VAL A 272 11.94 -9.35 4.32
C VAL A 272 12.02 -9.55 2.81
N ILE A 273 13.22 -9.41 2.24
CA ILE A 273 13.48 -9.64 0.82
C ILE A 273 14.56 -10.72 0.70
N ILE A 274 14.31 -11.77 -0.08
CA ILE A 274 15.32 -12.77 -0.41
C ILE A 274 15.90 -12.44 -1.77
N VAL A 275 17.20 -12.16 -1.78
CA VAL A 275 17.99 -11.91 -2.98
C VAL A 275 18.63 -13.22 -3.41
N SER A 276 18.30 -13.70 -4.61
CA SER A 276 18.94 -14.88 -5.19
C SER A 276 20.04 -14.46 -6.16
N LEU A 277 21.22 -15.03 -6.00
CA LEU A 277 22.41 -14.70 -6.78
C LEU A 277 22.66 -15.78 -7.84
N ALA A 278 23.29 -15.39 -8.96
CA ALA A 278 23.66 -16.31 -10.03
C ALA A 278 24.61 -17.43 -9.58
N SER A 279 25.37 -17.18 -8.50
CA SER A 279 26.25 -18.14 -7.85
C SER A 279 25.49 -19.25 -7.10
N GLY A 280 24.19 -19.08 -6.86
CA GLY A 280 23.31 -20.03 -6.15
C GLY A 280 23.05 -19.67 -4.69
N GLU A 281 23.85 -18.78 -4.09
CA GLU A 281 23.62 -18.25 -2.75
C GLU A 281 22.38 -17.36 -2.68
N LYS A 282 21.81 -17.30 -1.48
CA LYS A 282 20.70 -16.42 -1.14
C LYS A 282 21.11 -15.49 -0.01
N VAL A 283 20.74 -14.22 -0.15
CA VAL A 283 20.87 -13.21 0.91
C VAL A 283 19.49 -12.86 1.42
N VAL A 284 19.32 -12.84 2.73
CA VAL A 284 18.06 -12.46 3.37
C VAL A 284 18.22 -11.05 3.93
N TYR A 285 17.56 -10.09 3.29
CA TYR A 285 17.46 -8.73 3.78
C TYR A 285 16.34 -8.62 4.82
N LYS A 286 16.67 -8.08 6.00
CA LYS A 286 15.71 -7.79 7.06
C LYS A 286 15.70 -6.28 7.30
N PRO A 287 14.58 -5.57 7.08
CA PRO A 287 14.47 -4.13 7.29
C PRO A 287 14.31 -3.76 8.77
N LYS A 288 15.17 -4.30 9.62
CA LYS A 288 15.17 -4.05 11.07
C LYS A 288 16.53 -4.42 11.63
N THR A 289 16.81 -3.98 12.85
CA THR A 289 18.01 -4.42 13.55
C THR A 289 18.10 -5.95 13.60
N ILE A 290 19.27 -6.47 13.21
CA ILE A 290 19.61 -7.90 13.26
C ILE A 290 20.63 -8.18 14.37
N ALA A 291 20.73 -7.30 15.37
CA ALA A 291 21.63 -7.48 16.52
C ALA A 291 21.38 -8.82 17.25
N VAL A 292 20.12 -9.24 17.35
CA VAL A 292 19.74 -10.54 17.91
C VAL A 292 20.32 -11.69 17.07
N ASP A 293 20.24 -11.60 15.74
CA ASP A 293 20.83 -12.60 14.84
C ASP A 293 22.36 -12.68 15.03
N VAL A 294 23.04 -11.54 15.19
CA VAL A 294 24.49 -11.48 15.47
C VAL A 294 24.84 -12.20 16.77
N HIS A 295 24.17 -11.85 17.87
CA HIS A 295 24.42 -12.47 19.18
C HIS A 295 24.10 -13.97 19.17
N PHE A 296 23.09 -14.38 18.42
CA PHE A 296 22.79 -15.79 18.23
C PHE A 296 23.94 -16.51 17.51
N GLN A 297 24.53 -15.93 16.46
CA GLN A 297 25.71 -16.54 15.81
C GLN A 297 26.92 -16.65 16.74
N THR A 298 27.12 -15.68 17.64
CA THR A 298 28.17 -15.74 18.68
C THR A 298 27.92 -16.91 19.63
N LEU A 299 26.67 -17.08 20.08
CA LEU A 299 26.29 -18.19 20.95
C LEU A 299 26.52 -19.55 20.28
N LEU A 300 26.11 -19.71 19.01
CA LEU A 300 26.33 -20.95 18.26
C LEU A 300 27.83 -21.28 18.14
N GLY A 301 28.66 -20.26 17.89
CA GLY A 301 30.11 -20.41 17.83
C GLY A 301 30.72 -20.86 19.16
N TRP A 302 30.26 -20.29 20.27
CA TRP A 302 30.68 -20.69 21.61
C TRP A 302 30.29 -22.14 21.95
N ILE A 303 29.06 -22.57 21.61
CA ILE A 303 28.60 -23.96 21.80
C ILE A 303 29.44 -24.94 20.97
N ASN A 304 29.72 -24.61 19.70
CA ASN A 304 30.55 -25.43 18.83
C ASN A 304 31.98 -25.55 19.36
N ALA A 305 32.57 -24.44 19.86
CA ALA A 305 33.89 -24.44 20.46
C ALA A 305 33.98 -25.29 21.75
N ALA A 306 32.86 -25.47 22.46
CA ALA A 306 32.75 -26.36 23.61
C ALA A 306 32.65 -27.86 23.25
N GLY A 307 32.67 -28.22 21.96
CA GLY A 307 32.72 -29.61 21.49
C GLY A 307 31.36 -30.25 21.19
N PHE A 308 30.30 -29.46 21.04
CA PHE A 308 28.96 -29.97 20.70
C PHE A 308 28.95 -30.69 19.33
N GLN A 309 28.25 -31.84 19.25
CA GLN A 309 28.15 -32.64 18.02
C GLN A 309 26.69 -33.06 17.73
N PRO A 310 26.22 -32.94 16.47
CA PRO A 310 26.93 -32.34 15.32
C PRO A 310 27.10 -30.83 15.49
N ALA A 311 28.14 -30.25 14.89
CA ALA A 311 28.36 -28.81 14.92
C ALA A 311 27.11 -28.05 14.44
N LEU A 312 26.69 -27.05 15.20
CA LEU A 312 25.56 -26.20 14.88
C LEU A 312 25.90 -25.33 13.67
N ARG A 313 24.99 -25.28 12.71
CA ARG A 313 25.16 -24.48 11.49
C ARG A 313 25.19 -22.98 11.82
N GLN A 314 26.25 -22.30 11.41
CA GLN A 314 26.34 -20.84 11.46
C GLN A 314 26.04 -20.22 10.09
N ILE A 315 25.62 -18.96 10.10
CA ILE A 315 25.38 -18.13 8.92
C ILE A 315 26.17 -16.82 9.04
N THR A 316 26.55 -16.26 7.89
CA THR A 316 27.16 -14.92 7.84
C THR A 316 26.07 -13.87 8.06
N VAL A 317 26.33 -12.94 8.98
CA VAL A 317 25.41 -11.83 9.29
C VAL A 317 26.15 -10.51 9.08
N LEU A 318 25.60 -9.65 8.23
CA LEU A 318 26.09 -8.29 8.01
C LEU A 318 25.16 -7.30 8.70
N ASN A 319 25.53 -6.86 9.91
CA ASN A 319 24.74 -5.89 10.65
C ASN A 319 25.08 -4.46 10.23
N ARG A 320 24.05 -3.65 10.01
CA ARG A 320 24.13 -2.24 9.62
C ARG A 320 23.13 -1.41 10.43
N PRO A 321 23.49 -0.17 10.79
CA PRO A 321 22.63 0.72 11.57
C PRO A 321 21.36 1.15 10.82
#